data_AF-F8NEC3-F1
#
_entry.id   AF-F8NEC3-F1
#
_cell.length_a   1.000
_cell.length_b   1.000
_cell.length_c   1.000
_cell.angle_alpha   90.00
_cell.angle_beta   90.00
_cell.angle_gamma   90.00
#
_symmetry.space_group_name_H-M   'P 1'
#
loop_
_entity.id
_entity.type
_entity.pdbx_description
1 polymer ?
#
loop_
_entity_poly.entity_id
_entity_poly.type
_entity_poly.pdbx_seq_one_letter_code
_entity_poly.pdbx_strand_id
1 'polypeptide(L)'
;MQATKESPKPVVSSENIELPDINSEYSDSDDEDRPRSFDLPEWAHTPELNEALQVQSRLNPDDVFGVIRPLRMEEMFRTKQSRFRARTSSANWFGTDKLTLDEEKEYARRMGFR
;
A
#
# COMPACT_ATOMS: atom_id res chain seq x y z
N MET A 1 -37.02 -33.71 2.95
CA MET A 1 -36.06 -32.61 3.20
C MET A 1 -35.34 -32.36 1.88
N GLN A 2 -35.67 -31.28 1.16
CA GLN A 2 -35.00 -30.97 -0.12
C GLN A 2 -33.88 -29.96 0.15
N ALA A 3 -32.66 -30.33 -0.26
CA ALA A 3 -31.48 -29.51 -0.18
C ALA A 3 -31.53 -28.40 -1.24
N THR A 4 -31.41 -27.15 -0.81
CA THR A 4 -31.26 -26.00 -1.70
C THR A 4 -29.86 -26.02 -2.30
N LYS A 5 -29.75 -26.36 -3.58
CA LYS A 5 -28.52 -26.20 -4.37
C LYS A 5 -28.30 -24.69 -4.58
N GLU A 6 -27.28 -24.12 -3.93
CA GLU A 6 -26.80 -22.77 -4.25
C GLU A 6 -26.21 -22.75 -5.66
N SER A 7 -26.73 -21.84 -6.50
CA SER A 7 -26.28 -21.62 -7.87
C SER A 7 -24.87 -21.01 -7.91
N PRO A 8 -24.03 -21.34 -8.90
CA PRO A 8 -22.69 -20.75 -9.02
C PRO A 8 -22.79 -19.26 -9.33
N LYS A 9 -22.11 -18.44 -8.54
CA LYS A 9 -22.04 -16.98 -8.73
C LYS A 9 -21.34 -16.67 -10.07
N PRO A 10 -21.86 -15.72 -10.87
CA PRO A 10 -21.26 -15.39 -12.17
C PRO A 10 -19.84 -14.86 -11.99
N VAL A 11 -18.92 -15.34 -12.84
CA VAL A 11 -17.55 -14.86 -12.92
C VAL A 11 -17.58 -13.49 -13.62
N VAL A 12 -17.64 -12.43 -12.82
CA VAL A 12 -17.66 -11.04 -13.32
C VAL A 12 -16.27 -10.72 -13.89
N SER A 13 -16.21 -10.23 -15.14
CA SER A 13 -14.96 -9.75 -15.74
C SER A 13 -14.40 -8.59 -14.91
N SER A 14 -13.07 -8.49 -14.79
CA SER A 14 -12.42 -7.51 -13.91
C SER A 14 -12.76 -6.07 -14.25
N GLU A 15 -13.08 -5.79 -15.51
CA GLU A 15 -13.50 -4.49 -16.03
C GLU A 15 -14.94 -4.12 -15.65
N ASN A 16 -15.76 -5.10 -15.22
CA ASN A 16 -17.16 -4.91 -14.79
C ASN A 16 -17.31 -5.05 -13.27
N ILE A 17 -16.22 -5.05 -12.50
CA ILE A 17 -16.31 -4.99 -11.04
C ILE A 17 -16.59 -3.53 -10.68
N GLU A 18 -17.87 -3.18 -10.58
CA GLU A 18 -18.29 -2.00 -9.82
C GLU A 18 -17.89 -2.25 -8.37
N LEU A 19 -16.78 -1.61 -7.96
CA LEU A 19 -16.45 -1.50 -6.56
C LEU A 19 -17.55 -0.65 -5.91
N PRO A 20 -18.11 -1.07 -4.76
CA PRO A 20 -18.96 -0.17 -4.00
C PRO A 20 -18.18 1.10 -3.72
N ASP A 21 -18.88 2.23 -3.66
CA ASP A 21 -18.29 3.48 -3.20
C ASP A 21 -17.51 3.20 -1.93
N ILE A 22 -16.28 3.74 -1.89
CA ILE A 22 -15.41 3.56 -0.74
C ILE A 22 -16.22 4.06 0.45
N ASN A 23 -16.51 3.18 1.41
CA ASN A 23 -17.07 3.61 2.69
C ASN A 23 -15.96 4.30 3.48
N SER A 24 -15.47 5.41 2.96
CA SER A 24 -14.62 6.31 3.69
C SER A 24 -15.51 6.96 4.73
N GLU A 25 -15.31 6.56 5.99
CA GLU A 25 -15.75 7.28 7.18
C GLU A 25 -15.37 8.78 7.17
N TYR A 26 -14.52 9.17 6.22
CA TYR A 26 -14.08 10.54 5.95
C TYR A 26 -14.86 11.29 4.85
N SER A 27 -15.81 10.66 4.14
CA SER A 27 -16.59 11.34 3.07
C SER A 27 -17.85 12.04 3.59
N ASP A 28 -18.19 11.88 4.87
CA ASP A 28 -19.17 12.71 5.58
C ASP A 28 -18.38 13.63 6.52
N SER A 29 -17.92 14.77 5.99
CA SER A 29 -16.90 15.64 6.58
C SER A 29 -17.42 16.48 7.76
N ASP A 30 -18.06 15.85 8.75
CA ASP A 30 -18.26 16.43 10.10
C ASP A 30 -17.00 16.21 10.98
N ASP A 31 -16.00 15.48 10.46
CA ASP A 31 -14.71 15.22 11.13
C ASP A 31 -13.64 16.29 10.84
N GLU A 32 -13.88 17.22 9.89
CA GLU A 32 -12.96 18.36 9.67
C GLU A 32 -13.02 19.41 10.79
N ASP A 33 -14.15 19.46 11.50
CA ASP A 33 -14.37 20.33 12.67
C ASP A 33 -14.03 19.65 13.99
N ARG A 34 -13.60 18.38 14.00
CA ARG A 34 -13.13 17.78 15.25
C ARG A 34 -11.85 18.49 15.69
N PRO A 35 -11.79 18.97 16.94
CA PRO A 35 -10.57 19.57 17.46
C PRO A 35 -9.48 18.51 17.34
N ARG A 36 -8.41 18.82 16.59
CA ARG A 36 -7.22 17.98 16.48
C ARG A 36 -6.72 17.74 17.90
N SER A 37 -7.08 16.60 18.48
CA SER A 37 -6.69 16.22 19.84
C SER A 37 -5.23 15.77 19.91
N PHE A 38 -4.55 15.77 18.76
CA PHE A 38 -3.16 15.44 18.63
C PHE A 38 -2.33 16.73 18.62
N ASP A 39 -1.70 17.01 19.75
CA ASP A 39 -0.65 18.02 19.82
C ASP A 39 0.56 17.52 19.03
N LEU A 40 0.86 18.19 17.92
CA LEU A 40 2.02 17.84 17.10
C LEU A 40 3.30 18.04 17.92
N PRO A 41 4.21 17.07 17.94
CA PRO A 41 5.50 17.21 18.61
C PRO A 41 6.40 18.21 17.87
N GLU A 42 7.36 18.82 18.58
CA GLU A 42 8.23 19.87 18.03
C GLU A 42 8.98 19.46 16.75
N TRP A 43 9.43 18.20 16.65
CA TRP A 43 10.11 17.69 15.46
C TRP A 43 9.23 17.65 14.21
N ALA A 44 7.91 17.70 14.38
CA ALA A 44 6.92 17.74 13.31
C ALA A 44 6.47 19.19 12.97
N HIS A 45 7.02 20.20 13.64
CA HIS A 45 6.80 21.62 13.33
C HIS A 45 7.97 22.22 12.55
N THR A 46 7.72 23.32 11.86
CA THR A 46 8.78 24.13 11.23
C THR A 46 9.38 25.07 12.28
N PRO A 47 10.71 25.23 12.39
CA PRO A 47 11.77 24.86 11.44
C PRO A 47 12.38 23.45 11.55
N GLU A 48 12.17 22.74 12.65
CA GLU A 48 12.85 21.47 12.99
C GLU A 48 12.58 20.38 11.94
N LEU A 49 11.34 20.28 11.47
CA LEU A 49 10.94 19.34 10.43
C LEU A 49 11.73 19.56 9.13
N ASN A 50 11.95 20.82 8.73
CA ASN A 50 12.68 21.13 7.49
C ASN A 50 14.15 20.73 7.60
N GLU A 51 14.78 20.98 8.74
CA GLU A 51 16.15 20.54 9.00
C GLU A 51 16.25 19.01 8.97
N ALA A 52 15.33 18.32 9.64
CA ALA A 52 15.28 16.85 9.65
C ALA A 52 15.11 16.28 8.23
N LEU A 53 14.20 16.85 7.42
CA LEU A 53 13.99 16.43 6.03
C LEU A 53 15.21 16.67 5.15
N GLN A 54 15.92 17.79 5.33
CA GLN A 54 17.16 18.06 4.59
C GLN A 54 18.25 17.03 4.89
N VAL A 55 18.39 16.63 6.16
CA VAL A 55 19.32 15.58 6.56
C VAL A 55 18.90 14.22 5.97
N GLN A 56 17.62 13.87 6.07
CA GLN A 56 17.07 12.60 5.57
C GLN A 56 17.10 12.47 4.05
N SER A 57 17.07 13.58 3.30
CA SER A 57 16.99 13.58 1.82
C SER A 57 18.08 12.80 1.09
N ARG A 58 19.24 12.56 1.73
CA ARG A 58 20.39 11.87 1.14
C ARG A 58 20.60 10.46 1.70
N LEU A 59 19.76 10.02 2.62
CA LEU A 59 19.84 8.69 3.20
C LEU A 59 19.16 7.70 2.27
N ASN A 60 19.84 6.59 2.01
CA ASN A 60 19.25 5.50 1.26
C ASN A 60 18.18 4.78 2.13
N PRO A 61 16.91 4.74 1.72
CA PRO A 61 15.89 4.03 2.49
C PRO A 61 16.16 2.52 2.56
N ASP A 62 16.83 1.94 1.56
CA ASP A 62 17.12 0.50 1.53
C ASP A 62 18.12 0.10 2.62
N ASP A 63 19.02 1.00 3.04
CA ASP A 63 19.96 0.74 4.13
C ASP A 63 19.29 0.78 5.51
N VAL A 64 18.14 1.46 5.63
CA VAL A 64 17.38 1.59 6.88
C VAL A 64 16.32 0.50 7.00
N PHE A 65 15.55 0.28 5.93
CA PHE A 65 14.38 -0.60 5.95
C PHE A 65 14.63 -1.96 5.29
N GLY A 66 15.68 -2.07 4.46
CA GLY A 66 15.95 -3.24 3.64
C GLY A 66 14.95 -3.41 2.50
N VAL A 67 15.17 -4.46 1.72
CA VAL A 67 14.30 -4.81 0.58
C VAL A 67 12.90 -5.18 1.07
N ILE A 68 11.89 -4.57 0.46
CA ILE A 68 10.48 -4.89 0.72
C ILE A 68 10.21 -6.34 0.31
N ARG A 69 9.92 -7.18 1.30
CA ARG A 69 9.63 -8.59 1.06
C ARG A 69 8.23 -8.78 0.46
N PRO A 70 8.02 -9.82 -0.35
CA PRO A 70 6.70 -10.16 -0.85
C PRO A 70 5.71 -10.37 0.32
N LEU A 71 4.54 -9.74 0.22
CA LEU A 71 3.49 -9.87 1.22
C LEU A 71 2.87 -11.26 1.17
N ARG A 72 2.90 -11.98 2.30
CA ARG A 72 2.26 -13.28 2.48
C ARG A 72 0.97 -13.11 3.26
N MET A 73 -0.15 -13.19 2.54
CA MET A 73 -1.48 -12.99 3.10
C MET A 73 -1.83 -14.06 4.15
N GLU A 74 -1.24 -15.24 4.01
CA GLU A 74 -1.42 -16.40 4.90
C GLU A 74 -0.83 -16.16 6.28
N GLU A 75 0.24 -15.36 6.37
CA GLU A 75 0.90 -15.01 7.63
C GLU A 75 0.19 -13.85 8.34
N MET A 76 -0.39 -12.91 7.58
CA MET A 76 -1.07 -11.73 8.11
C MET A 76 -2.47 -12.02 8.65
N PHE A 77 -3.25 -12.85 7.95
CA PHE A 77 -4.61 -13.17 8.36
C PHE A 77 -4.70 -14.64 8.78
N ARG A 78 -5.12 -14.88 10.03
CA ARG A 78 -5.41 -16.22 10.57
C ARG A 78 -6.65 -16.89 9.94
N THR A 79 -7.14 -16.38 8.81
CA THR A 79 -8.38 -16.83 8.16
C THR A 79 -8.11 -17.82 7.04
N LYS A 80 -9.08 -18.68 6.73
CA LYS A 80 -8.94 -19.71 5.69
C LYS A 80 -8.69 -19.08 4.31
N GLN A 81 -7.74 -19.66 3.57
CA GLN A 81 -7.26 -19.32 2.22
C GLN A 81 -8.36 -19.00 1.18
N SER A 82 -9.57 -19.54 1.38
CA SER A 82 -10.71 -19.41 0.46
C SER A 82 -11.21 -17.97 0.24
N ARG A 83 -10.81 -17.00 1.08
CA ARG A 83 -11.19 -15.58 0.92
C ARG A 83 -10.18 -14.74 0.16
N PHE A 84 -8.98 -15.26 -0.11
CA PHE A 84 -8.03 -14.56 -0.97
C PHE A 84 -8.42 -14.83 -2.42
N ARG A 85 -8.79 -13.76 -3.13
CA ARG A 85 -9.09 -13.85 -4.56
C ARG A 85 -7.84 -14.34 -5.28
N ALA A 86 -8.02 -15.23 -6.25
CA ALA A 86 -6.93 -15.66 -7.11
C ALA A 86 -6.26 -14.44 -7.76
N ARG A 87 -4.92 -14.46 -7.85
CA ARG A 87 -4.12 -13.36 -8.41
C ARG A 87 -4.64 -12.99 -9.80
N THR A 88 -5.15 -11.78 -9.94
CA THR A 88 -5.57 -11.21 -11.23
C THR A 88 -4.37 -10.61 -11.96
N SER A 89 -4.53 -10.24 -13.23
CA SER A 89 -3.46 -9.66 -14.08
C SER A 89 -2.77 -8.44 -13.45
N SER A 90 -3.46 -7.66 -12.63
CA SER A 90 -2.92 -6.53 -11.84
C SER A 90 -1.88 -6.92 -10.79
N ALA A 91 -1.78 -8.21 -10.45
CA ALA A 91 -0.80 -8.75 -9.51
C ALA A 91 0.35 -9.49 -10.22
N ASN A 92 0.47 -9.35 -11.54
CA ASN A 92 1.51 -9.97 -12.34
C ASN A 92 2.54 -8.94 -12.85
N TRP A 93 3.42 -8.51 -11.96
CA TRP A 93 4.60 -7.69 -12.26
C TRP A 93 5.83 -8.55 -12.60
N PHE A 94 5.63 -9.84 -12.95
CA PHE A 94 6.74 -10.73 -13.29
C PHE A 94 7.07 -10.62 -14.79
N GLY A 95 8.29 -10.16 -15.12
CA GLY A 95 8.78 -10.13 -16.50
C GLY A 95 9.66 -8.91 -16.76
N THR A 96 9.38 -8.21 -17.85
CA THR A 96 10.09 -7.00 -18.33
C THR A 96 9.89 -5.77 -17.45
N ASP A 97 8.95 -5.82 -16.51
CA ASP A 97 8.60 -4.70 -15.61
C ASP A 97 9.33 -4.77 -14.26
N LYS A 98 10.36 -5.61 -14.17
CA LYS A 98 11.24 -5.66 -12.99
C LYS A 98 12.34 -4.62 -13.16
N LEU A 99 12.59 -3.87 -12.10
CA LEU A 99 13.74 -2.98 -12.02
C LEU A 99 15.03 -3.80 -12.19
N THR A 100 15.88 -3.36 -13.11
CA THR A 100 17.22 -3.92 -13.32
C THR A 100 18.21 -3.32 -12.32
N LEU A 101 19.32 -4.03 -12.09
CA LEU A 101 20.39 -3.56 -11.20
C LEU A 101 21.01 -2.24 -11.69
N ASP A 102 20.97 -1.97 -13.00
CA ASP A 102 21.51 -0.74 -13.56
C ASP A 102 20.57 0.44 -13.33
N GLU A 103 19.24 0.23 -13.45
CA GLU A 103 18.22 1.23 -13.11
C GLU A 103 18.25 1.58 -11.62
N GLU A 104 18.44 0.58 -10.75
CA GLU A 104 18.57 0.79 -9.29
C GLU A 104 19.80 1.65 -8.96
N LYS A 105 20.96 1.36 -9.57
CA LYS A 105 22.18 2.15 -9.40
C LYS A 105 22.04 3.57 -9.95
N GLU A 106 21.39 3.72 -11.09
CA GLU A 106 21.15 5.04 -11.68
C GLU A 106 20.19 5.86 -10.82
N TYR A 107 19.13 5.23 -10.29
CA TYR A 107 18.22 5.84 -9.34
C TYR A 107 18.95 6.30 -8.07
N ALA A 108 19.76 5.44 -7.45
CA ALA A 108 20.53 5.78 -6.26
C ALA A 108 21.50 6.96 -6.52
N ARG A 109 22.17 6.96 -7.67
CA ARG A 109 23.04 8.07 -8.10
C ARG A 109 22.25 9.37 -8.27
N ARG A 110 21.08 9.32 -8.91
CA ARG A 110 20.21 10.49 -9.14
C ARG A 110 19.69 11.07 -7.82
N MET A 111 19.35 10.21 -6.88
CA MET A 111 18.87 10.61 -5.56
C MET A 111 19.99 11.08 -4.63
N GLY A 112 21.25 10.84 -5.00
CA GLY A 112 22.41 11.24 -4.19
C GLY A 112 22.49 10.48 -2.87
N PHE A 113 21.94 9.26 -2.85
CA PHE A 113 22.05 8.34 -1.72
C PHE A 113 23.51 7.99 -1.48
N ARG A 114 23.92 7.96 -0.20
CA ARG A 114 25.29 7.65 0.24
C ARG A 114 25.34 6.34 0.99
#